data_AF-A0AA43UJI1-F1
#
_entry.id   AF-A0AA43UJI1-F1
#
_cell.length_a   1.000
_cell.length_b   1.000
_cell.length_c   1.000
_cell.angle_alpha   90.00
_cell.angle_beta   90.00
_cell.angle_gamma   90.00
#
_symmetry.space_group_name_H-M   'P 1'
#
loop_
_entity.id
_entity.type
_entity.pdbx_description
1 polymer ?
#
loop_
_entity_poly.entity_id
_entity_poly.type
_entity_poly.pdbx_seq_one_letter_code
_entity_poly.pdbx_strand_id
1 'polypeptide(L)'
;MDRATRRKVLLAILFILLGLSIFTLVARALGWYTGFHFPFLFLFIPFMFPLLGGSDERREYDGTARYCPECGSPTEEGAEFCRYCGRKL
;
A
#
# COMPACT_ATOMS: atom_id res chain seq x y z
N MET A 1 -7.51 30.33 10.99
CA MET A 1 -8.13 28.99 10.85
C MET A 1 -9.52 29.04 11.47
N ASP A 2 -10.54 29.24 10.63
CA ASP A 2 -11.92 29.53 11.01
C ASP A 2 -12.56 28.45 11.91
N ARG A 3 -13.28 28.87 12.97
CA ARG A 3 -14.05 27.97 13.84
C ARG A 3 -15.08 27.16 13.04
N ALA A 4 -15.63 27.74 11.98
CA ALA A 4 -16.52 27.07 11.04
C ALA A 4 -15.82 25.93 10.28
N THR A 5 -14.59 26.16 9.82
CA THR A 5 -13.77 25.15 9.12
C THR A 5 -13.38 24.01 10.05
N ARG A 6 -12.98 24.31 11.30
CA ARG A 6 -12.67 23.26 12.30
C ARG A 6 -13.86 22.36 12.60
N ARG A 7 -15.07 22.92 12.73
CA ARG A 7 -16.30 22.13 12.94
C ARG A 7 -16.63 21.24 11.74
N LYS A 8 -16.53 21.77 10.51
CA LYS A 8 -16.73 20.98 9.28
C LYS A 8 -15.72 19.82 9.18
N VAL A 9 -14.45 20.10 9.46
CA VAL A 9 -13.39 19.07 9.45
C VAL A 9 -13.61 18.02 10.54
N LEU A 10 -13.98 18.43 11.76
CA LEU A 10 -14.30 17.49 12.84
C LEU A 10 -15.50 16.60 12.50
N LEU A 11 -16.56 17.15 11.92
CA LEU A 11 -17.72 16.36 11.47
C LEU A 11 -17.35 15.39 10.34
N ALA A 12 -16.50 15.81 9.40
CA ALA A 12 -16.01 14.93 8.33
C ALA A 12 -15.17 13.77 8.88
N ILE A 13 -14.26 14.05 9.81
CA ILE A 13 -13.44 13.02 10.48
C ILE A 13 -14.34 12.05 11.27
N LEU A 14 -15.30 12.57 12.05
CA LEU A 14 -16.25 11.74 12.79
C LEU A 14 -17.02 10.79 11.84
N PHE A 15 -17.48 11.31 10.69
CA PHE A 15 -18.21 10.53 9.70
C PHE A 15 -17.34 9.44 9.07
N ILE A 16 -16.08 9.75 8.75
CA ILE A 16 -15.11 8.78 8.23
C ILE A 16 -14.82 7.69 9.25
N LEU A 17 -14.59 8.05 10.52
CA LEU A 17 -14.32 7.10 11.60
C LEU A 17 -15.53 6.19 11.87
N LEU A 18 -16.73 6.76 11.89
CA LEU A 18 -17.97 5.99 12.03
C LEU A 18 -18.18 5.05 10.84
N GLY A 19 -17.95 5.53 9.62
CA GLY A 19 -18.07 4.71 8.40
C GLY A 19 -17.11 3.52 8.40
N LEU A 20 -15.84 3.74 8.74
CA LEU A 20 -14.85 2.66 8.85
C LEU A 20 -15.22 1.66 9.94
N SER A 21 -15.63 2.13 11.12
CA SER A 21 -16.08 1.26 12.21
C SER A 21 -17.28 0.39 11.80
N ILE A 22 -18.32 1.00 11.23
CA ILE A 22 -19.51 0.29 10.75
C ILE A 22 -19.15 -0.72 9.66
N PHE A 23 -18.31 -0.34 8.69
CA PHE A 23 -17.85 -1.24 7.64
C PHE A 23 -17.16 -2.48 8.21
N THR A 24 -16.28 -2.31 9.20
CA THR A 24 -15.63 -3.46 9.85
C THR A 24 -16.63 -4.35 10.59
N LEU A 25 -17.64 -3.79 11.27
CA LEU A 25 -18.67 -4.57 11.97
C LEU A 25 -19.55 -5.34 10.98
N VAL A 26 -19.95 -4.71 9.88
CA VAL A 26 -20.76 -5.34 8.82
C VAL A 26 -19.96 -6.45 8.16
N ALA A 27 -18.68 -6.23 7.83
CA ALA A 27 -17.83 -7.28 7.27
C ALA A 27 -17.68 -8.49 8.23
N ARG A 28 -17.56 -8.25 9.55
CA ARG A 28 -17.53 -9.33 10.55
C ARG A 28 -18.86 -10.05 10.67
N ALA A 29 -19.98 -9.32 10.70
CA ALA A 29 -21.32 -9.88 10.80
C ALA A 29 -21.69 -10.70 9.55
N LEU A 30 -21.37 -10.18 8.36
CA LEU A 30 -21.55 -10.89 7.09
C LEU A 30 -20.64 -12.12 7.02
N GLY A 31 -19.40 -12.05 7.53
CA GLY A 31 -18.51 -13.21 7.62
C GLY A 31 -19.06 -14.31 8.53
N TRP A 32 -19.70 -13.96 9.65
CA TRP A 32 -20.44 -14.92 10.49
C TRP A 32 -21.64 -15.51 9.76
N TYR A 33 -22.41 -14.68 9.04
CA TYR A 33 -23.63 -15.13 8.36
C TYR A 33 -23.35 -16.02 7.15
N THR A 34 -22.31 -15.69 6.38
CA THR A 34 -21.95 -16.40 5.15
C THR A 34 -21.05 -17.61 5.41
N GLY A 35 -20.64 -17.86 6.65
CA GLY A 35 -19.72 -18.95 7.02
C GLY A 35 -18.31 -18.79 6.44
N PHE A 36 -18.05 -17.72 5.68
CA PHE A 36 -16.73 -17.39 5.16
C PHE A 36 -16.03 -16.51 6.20
N HIS A 37 -15.15 -17.13 7.00
CA HIS A 37 -14.43 -16.48 8.09
C HIS A 37 -13.39 -15.48 7.53
N PHE A 38 -13.86 -14.38 6.95
CA PHE A 38 -13.07 -13.30 6.34
C PHE A 38 -12.04 -12.61 7.27
N PRO A 39 -12.14 -12.62 8.62
CA PRO A 39 -11.06 -12.07 9.45
C PRO A 39 -9.84 -13.02 9.59
N PHE A 40 -9.90 -14.26 9.10
CA PHE A 40 -8.73 -15.15 9.07
C PHE A 40 -7.74 -14.73 7.98
N LEU A 41 -8.20 -14.21 6.85
CA LEU A 41 -7.31 -13.79 5.76
C LEU A 41 -6.38 -12.65 6.21
N PHE A 42 -6.88 -11.70 7.00
CA PHE A 42 -6.07 -10.56 7.48
C PHE A 42 -5.07 -10.92 8.59
N LEU A 43 -5.33 -11.95 9.41
CA LEU A 43 -4.48 -12.32 10.56
C LEU A 43 -3.61 -13.57 10.29
N PHE A 44 -4.02 -14.43 9.37
CA PHE A 44 -3.37 -15.70 9.04
C PHE A 44 -2.41 -15.60 7.84
N ILE A 45 -2.51 -14.55 7.00
CA ILE A 45 -1.49 -14.21 5.98
C ILE A 45 -0.07 -14.21 6.56
N PRO A 46 0.23 -13.52 7.68
CA PRO A 46 1.61 -13.49 8.20
C PRO A 46 2.06 -14.82 8.83
N PHE A 47 1.16 -15.77 9.14
CA PHE A 47 1.50 -16.99 9.88
C PHE A 47 1.54 -18.27 9.01
N MET A 48 0.70 -18.40 7.97
CA MET A 48 0.66 -19.58 7.08
C MET A 48 1.46 -19.44 5.79
N PHE A 49 1.78 -18.22 5.36
CA PHE A 49 2.53 -17.96 4.13
C PHE A 49 3.93 -18.65 4.06
N PRO A 50 4.63 -18.99 5.16
CA PRO A 50 5.90 -19.73 5.06
C PRO A 50 5.78 -21.21 4.66
N LEU A 51 4.59 -21.82 4.68
CA LEU A 51 4.42 -23.29 4.60
C LEU A 51 3.83 -23.79 3.27
N LEU A 52 3.24 -22.91 2.46
CA LEU A 52 2.73 -23.22 1.12
C LEU A 52 3.45 -22.30 0.14
N GLY A 53 4.54 -22.80 -0.46
CA GLY A 53 5.29 -22.10 -1.49
C GLY A 53 4.38 -21.66 -2.64
N GLY A 54 4.08 -20.36 -2.68
CA GLY A 54 3.30 -19.68 -3.71
C GLY A 54 3.95 -18.32 -3.99
N SER A 55 4.35 -18.13 -5.23
CA SER A 55 5.24 -17.09 -5.76
C SER A 55 4.69 -15.65 -5.71
N ASP A 56 5.55 -14.74 -5.23
CA ASP A 56 5.94 -13.45 -5.85
C ASP A 56 4.83 -12.42 -6.19
N GLU A 57 4.33 -11.66 -5.21
CA GLU A 57 3.53 -10.42 -5.48
C GLU A 57 3.77 -9.29 -4.46
N ARG A 58 5.04 -8.91 -4.24
CA ARG A 58 5.41 -7.51 -3.97
C ARG A 58 6.94 -7.34 -4.09
N ARG A 59 7.41 -7.02 -5.29
CA ARG A 59 8.68 -6.32 -5.44
C ARG A 59 8.50 -4.93 -4.83
N GLU A 60 9.07 -4.79 -3.64
CA GLU A 60 9.41 -3.52 -3.02
C GLU A 60 10.04 -2.62 -4.08
N TYR A 61 9.44 -1.46 -4.29
CA TYR A 61 9.96 -0.37 -5.11
C TYR A 61 11.24 0.13 -4.45
N ASP A 62 12.38 -0.42 -4.83
CA ASP A 62 13.68 0.20 -4.58
C ASP A 62 13.75 1.45 -5.45
N GLY A 63 13.82 2.58 -4.77
CA GLY A 63 13.78 3.93 -5.33
C GLY A 63 15.09 4.65 -5.05
N THR A 64 16.22 3.94 -5.06
CA THR A 64 17.52 4.58 -5.19
C THR A 64 17.68 5.11 -6.61
N ALA A 65 17.30 6.38 -6.80
CA ALA A 65 17.70 7.15 -7.96
C ALA A 65 19.23 7.07 -8.12
N ARG A 66 19.69 6.27 -9.09
CA ARG A 66 21.11 6.13 -9.42
C ARG A 66 21.47 7.20 -10.43
N TYR A 67 22.59 7.87 -10.24
CA TYR A 67 23.08 8.84 -11.21
C TYR A 67 24.07 8.17 -12.15
N CYS A 68 24.01 8.49 -13.43
CA CYS A 68 25.00 8.02 -14.38
C CYS A 68 26.38 8.55 -13.94
N PRO A 69 27.41 7.69 -13.78
CA PRO A 69 28.73 8.11 -13.32
C PRO A 69 29.46 9.05 -14.29
N GLU A 70 28.94 9.20 -15.52
CA GLU A 70 29.62 9.89 -16.60
C GLU A 70 29.00 11.23 -16.99
N CYS A 71 27.67 11.34 -16.95
CA CYS A 71 26.99 12.63 -17.18
C CYS A 71 26.25 13.16 -15.95
N GLY A 72 26.16 12.38 -14.86
CA GLY A 72 25.44 12.77 -13.65
C GLY A 72 23.92 12.80 -13.80
N SER A 73 23.35 12.34 -14.91
CA SER A 73 21.89 12.34 -15.09
C SER A 73 21.22 11.27 -14.22
N PRO A 74 20.01 11.51 -13.71
CA PRO A 74 19.26 10.49 -12.99
C PRO A 74 18.93 9.32 -13.92
N THR A 75 19.10 8.10 -13.39
CA THR A 75 18.82 6.85 -14.06
C THR A 75 17.80 6.06 -13.25
N GLU A 76 16.82 5.50 -13.95
CA GLU A 76 15.88 4.51 -13.43
C GLU A 76 16.60 3.20 -13.07
N GLU A 77 16.16 2.56 -12.00
CA GLU A 77 16.70 1.27 -11.59
C GLU A 77 16.40 0.19 -12.63
N GLY A 78 17.43 -0.53 -13.06
CA GLY A 78 17.33 -1.55 -14.11
C GLY A 78 17.54 -1.05 -15.54
N ALA A 79 17.85 0.23 -15.75
CA ALA A 79 18.21 0.73 -17.07
C ALA A 79 19.62 0.25 -17.47
N GLU A 80 19.72 -0.55 -18.54
CA GLU A 80 21.00 -1.03 -19.07
C GLU A 80 21.82 0.09 -19.73
N PHE A 81 21.16 1.17 -20.17
CA PHE A 81 21.78 2.29 -20.85
C PHE A 81 21.22 3.63 -20.36
N CYS A 82 22.09 4.64 -20.26
CA CYS A 82 21.70 5.99 -19.95
C CYS A 82 20.97 6.63 -21.14
N ARG A 83 19.72 7.07 -20.94
CA ARG A 83 18.93 7.77 -21.98
C ARG A 83 19.46 9.14 -22.37
N TYR A 84 20.38 9.71 -21.58
CA TYR A 84 20.93 11.05 -21.80
C TYR A 84 22.26 11.04 -22.53
N CYS A 85 23.17 10.10 -22.21
CA CYS A 85 24.51 10.03 -22.82
C CYS A 85 24.77 8.76 -23.64
N GLY A 86 23.86 7.77 -23.60
CA GLY A 86 23.97 6.51 -24.36
C GLY A 86 24.95 5.50 -23.78
N ARG A 87 25.60 5.79 -22.65
CA ARG A 87 26.53 4.88 -21.99
C ARG A 87 25.80 3.71 -21.31
N LYS A 88 26.44 2.54 -21.32
CA LYS A 88 26.01 1.35 -20.55
C LYS A 88 26.26 1.53 -19.05
N LEU A 89 25.24 1.30 -18.22
CA LEU A 89 25.24 1.56 -16.76
C LEU A 89 25.49 0.30 -15.92
#